data_AF-A0A239KW99-F1
#
_entry.id   AF-A0A239KW99-F1
#
_cell.length_a   1.000
_cell.length_b   1.000
_cell.length_c   1.000
_cell.angle_alpha   90.00
_cell.angle_beta   90.00
_cell.angle_gamma   90.00
#
_symmetry.space_group_name_H-M   'P 1'
#
loop_
_entity.id
_entity.type
_entity.pdbx_description
1 polymer ?
#
loop_
_entity_poly.entity_id
_entity_poly.type
_entity_poly.pdbx_seq_one_letter_code
_entity_poly.pdbx_strand_id
1 'polypeptide(L)'
;MSKLHSYSTDTRNRLKVLSCIAAIAYGITAAISYITPRLLEMAGLDAIYIIGLYSLVFLGIYWIYDKKAWVFVGNDIPDLGGTWMGCTLPNYQRDWPHLAIVTIEQNWSEIYIHEDAFFKNSSAEPWDLDKRLGYNKSIVATLKDTTAERSDLCILYEHIGLGKEQPDFKGSYNLLYLSNENKLVGNYFTNRSVSISSPEGVTRKEGSQGPLILRRISNKILTTTEALAEATKSEAIKLIEVEIMKRKI
;
A
#
# COMPACT_ATOMS: atom_id res chain seq x y z
N MET A 1 -4.86 3.62 -16.84
CA MET A 1 -5.44 3.47 -15.49
C MET A 1 -5.67 1.98 -15.26
N SER A 2 -4.76 1.29 -14.57
CA SER A 2 -4.98 -0.10 -14.15
C SER A 2 -6.06 -0.09 -13.07
N LYS A 3 -7.12 -0.89 -13.25
CA LYS A 3 -8.19 -1.05 -12.26
C LYS A 3 -7.62 -1.81 -11.05
N LEU A 4 -7.62 -1.11 -9.92
CA LEU A 4 -7.31 -1.62 -8.58
C LEU A 4 -8.33 -2.69 -8.19
N HIS A 5 -7.86 -3.80 -7.64
CA HIS A 5 -8.73 -4.83 -7.07
C HIS A 5 -9.13 -4.39 -5.66
N SER A 6 -10.43 -4.45 -5.36
CA SER A 6 -10.93 -4.04 -4.06
C SER A 6 -10.64 -5.12 -3.03
N TYR A 7 -9.82 -4.82 -2.02
CA TYR A 7 -9.58 -5.75 -0.92
C TYR A 7 -10.75 -5.72 0.10
N SER A 8 -11.63 -4.71 0.03
CA SER A 8 -12.84 -4.67 0.84
C SER A 8 -13.98 -5.51 0.27
N THR A 9 -13.92 -5.96 -0.99
CA THR A 9 -14.94 -6.87 -1.54
C THR A 9 -14.99 -8.20 -0.82
N ASP A 10 -13.89 -8.64 -0.21
CA ASP A 10 -13.78 -9.90 0.54
C ASP A 10 -14.03 -9.74 2.05
N THR A 11 -14.31 -8.53 2.52
CA THR A 11 -14.58 -8.31 3.95
C THR A 11 -15.96 -8.86 4.32
N ARG A 12 -16.03 -9.75 5.32
CA ARG A 12 -17.28 -10.32 5.85
C ARG A 12 -18.31 -9.25 6.26
N ASN A 13 -17.86 -8.04 6.52
CA ASN A 13 -18.69 -6.92 6.98
C ASN A 13 -19.12 -5.95 5.87
N ARG A 14 -18.75 -6.17 4.60
CA ARG A 14 -19.10 -5.27 3.48
C ARG A 14 -20.59 -4.97 3.41
N LEU A 15 -21.43 -5.99 3.46
CA LEU A 15 -22.89 -5.80 3.40
C LEU A 15 -23.40 -5.00 4.60
N LYS A 16 -22.88 -5.27 5.80
CA LYS A 16 -23.25 -4.52 7.01
C LYS A 16 -22.89 -3.04 6.87
N VAL A 17 -21.67 -2.75 6.40
CA VAL A 17 -21.21 -1.38 6.15
C VAL A 17 -22.10 -0.66 5.14
N LEU A 18 -22.36 -1.29 3.98
CA LEU A 18 -23.22 -0.72 2.94
C LEU A 18 -24.66 -0.53 3.44
N SER A 19 -25.20 -1.45 4.24
CA SER A 19 -26.50 -1.31 4.88
C SER A 19 -26.55 -0.17 5.89
N CYS A 20 -25.50 0.03 6.69
CA CYS A 20 -25.41 1.17 7.61
C CYS A 20 -25.35 2.49 6.84
N ILE A 21 -24.54 2.58 5.79
CA ILE A 21 -24.47 3.76 4.92
C ILE A 21 -25.84 4.04 4.29
N ALA A 22 -26.52 3.01 3.77
CA ALA A 22 -27.86 3.12 3.20
C ALA A 22 -28.90 3.61 4.23
N ALA A 23 -28.88 3.08 5.45
CA ALA A 23 -29.78 3.49 6.52
C ALA A 23 -29.57 4.94 6.94
N ILE A 24 -28.31 5.38 7.08
CA ILE A 24 -27.96 6.77 7.38
C ILE A 24 -28.41 7.68 6.23
N ALA A 25 -28.13 7.29 4.98
CA ALA A 25 -28.53 8.04 3.80
C ALA A 25 -30.05 8.24 3.76
N TYR A 26 -30.81 7.17 4.02
CA TYR A 26 -32.27 7.21 4.07
C TYR A 26 -32.76 8.19 5.15
N GLY A 27 -32.21 8.11 6.36
CA GLY A 27 -32.57 9.01 7.46
C GLY A 27 -32.31 10.48 7.13
N ILE A 28 -31.16 10.79 6.53
CA ILE A 28 -30.81 12.15 6.10
C ILE A 28 -31.74 12.63 5.00
N THR A 29 -32.00 11.79 3.98
CA THR A 29 -32.94 12.14 2.92
C THR A 29 -34.35 12.40 3.46
N ALA A 30 -34.85 11.54 4.36
CA ALA A 30 -36.16 11.72 4.99
C ALA A 30 -36.23 13.03 5.79
N ALA A 31 -35.17 13.37 6.54
CA ALA A 31 -35.09 14.61 7.29
C ALA A 31 -35.09 15.85 6.37
N ILE A 32 -34.33 15.81 5.27
CA ILE A 32 -34.32 16.89 4.27
C ILE A 32 -35.71 17.01 3.62
N SER A 33 -36.30 15.90 3.18
CA SER A 33 -37.63 15.90 2.55
C SER A 33 -38.72 16.43 3.48
N TYR A 34 -38.63 16.14 4.79
CA TYR A 34 -39.57 16.68 5.79
C TYR A 34 -39.52 18.21 5.91
N ILE A 35 -38.35 18.82 5.68
CA ILE A 35 -38.13 20.28 5.77
C ILE A 35 -38.37 20.98 4.42
N THR A 36 -38.39 20.23 3.33
CA THR A 36 -38.53 20.72 1.95
C THR A 36 -39.96 20.68 1.34
N PRO A 37 -41.09 20.56 2.07
CA PRO A 37 -42.41 20.46 1.42
C PRO A 37 -42.74 21.69 0.56
N ARG A 38 -42.24 22.88 0.92
CA ARG A 38 -42.51 24.12 0.18
C ARG A 38 -41.82 24.25 -1.18
N LEU A 39 -40.74 23.50 -1.44
CA LEU A 39 -40.00 23.59 -2.71
C LEU A 39 -40.45 22.52 -3.72
N LEU A 40 -41.00 21.39 -3.24
CA LEU A 40 -41.40 20.26 -4.07
C LEU A 40 -42.77 20.43 -4.72
N GLU A 41 -43.74 21.00 -4.00
CA GLU A 41 -45.08 21.33 -4.53
C GLU A 41 -45.02 22.30 -5.73
N MET A 42 -43.98 23.15 -5.83
CA MET A 42 -43.81 24.08 -6.95
C MET A 42 -43.23 23.44 -8.22
N ALA A 43 -42.64 22.24 -8.13
CA ALA A 43 -41.88 21.63 -9.23
C ALA A 43 -42.49 20.33 -9.79
N GLY A 44 -43.44 19.68 -9.10
CA GLY A 44 -44.12 18.48 -9.60
C GLY A 44 -43.23 17.24 -9.73
N LEU A 45 -42.14 17.16 -8.96
CA LEU A 45 -41.06 16.17 -9.10
C LEU A 45 -40.98 15.14 -7.95
N ASP A 46 -42.11 14.79 -7.33
CA ASP A 46 -42.12 14.15 -6.00
C ASP A 46 -41.26 12.87 -5.87
N ALA A 47 -41.45 11.86 -6.73
CA ALA A 47 -40.75 10.58 -6.58
C ALA A 47 -39.30 10.61 -7.12
N ILE A 48 -39.08 11.25 -8.28
CA ILE A 48 -37.75 11.29 -8.92
C ILE A 48 -36.78 12.13 -8.09
N TYR A 49 -37.25 13.22 -7.49
CA TYR A 49 -36.44 14.06 -6.62
C TYR A 49 -35.93 13.30 -5.39
N ILE A 50 -36.81 12.55 -4.71
CA ILE A 50 -36.44 11.80 -3.50
C ILE A 50 -35.39 10.72 -3.84
N ILE A 51 -35.56 10.01 -4.94
CA ILE A 51 -34.59 8.99 -5.40
C ILE A 51 -33.24 9.64 -5.75
N GLY A 52 -33.26 10.77 -6.45
CA GLY A 52 -32.06 11.52 -6.81
C GLY A 52 -31.32 12.06 -5.59
N LEU A 53 -32.06 12.65 -4.64
CA LEU A 53 -31.52 13.16 -3.39
C LEU A 53 -30.92 12.03 -2.54
N TYR A 54 -31.61 10.91 -2.40
CA TYR A 54 -31.07 9.73 -1.73
C TYR A 54 -29.77 9.26 -2.36
N SER A 55 -29.72 9.17 -3.69
CA SER A 55 -28.52 8.74 -4.41
C SER A 55 -27.33 9.66 -4.16
N LEU A 56 -27.56 10.98 -4.14
CA LEU A 56 -26.51 11.97 -3.83
C LEU A 56 -26.03 11.88 -2.39
N VAL A 57 -26.96 11.78 -1.43
CA VAL A 57 -26.63 11.64 -0.01
C VAL A 57 -25.86 10.34 0.23
N PHE A 58 -26.31 9.23 -0.36
CA PHE A 58 -25.63 7.95 -0.28
C PHE A 58 -24.20 8.03 -0.83
N LEU A 59 -24.02 8.60 -2.03
CA LEU A 59 -22.69 8.79 -2.62
C LEU A 59 -21.79 9.66 -1.75
N GLY A 60 -22.33 10.72 -1.14
CA GLY A 60 -21.59 11.59 -0.23
C GLY A 60 -21.11 10.85 1.02
N ILE A 61 -21.99 10.10 1.69
CA ILE A 61 -21.62 9.31 2.87
C ILE A 61 -20.65 8.21 2.49
N TYR A 62 -20.89 7.50 1.38
CA TYR A 62 -19.99 6.46 0.87
C TYR A 62 -18.59 7.04 0.60
N TRP A 63 -18.50 8.22 -0.04
CA TRP A 63 -17.22 8.87 -0.31
C TRP A 63 -16.47 9.26 0.96
N ILE A 64 -17.16 9.82 1.97
CA ILE A 64 -16.56 10.14 3.28
C ILE A 64 -16.05 8.87 3.96
N TYR A 65 -16.88 7.83 3.93
CA TYR A 65 -16.55 6.53 4.52
C TYR A 65 -15.34 5.90 3.84
N ASP A 66 -15.34 5.87 2.52
CA ASP A 66 -14.27 5.31 1.69
C ASP A 66 -12.94 6.03 1.94
N LYS A 67 -12.95 7.35 2.06
CA LYS A 67 -11.73 8.13 2.26
C LYS A 67 -11.09 7.92 3.62
N LYS A 68 -11.85 8.03 4.72
CA LYS A 68 -11.25 8.05 6.07
C LYS A 68 -12.11 7.48 7.18
N ALA A 69 -13.44 7.54 7.09
CA ALA A 69 -14.26 7.18 8.25
C ALA A 69 -14.14 5.68 8.60
N TRP A 70 -13.80 4.83 7.63
CA TRP A 70 -13.61 3.40 7.83
C TRP A 70 -12.56 3.04 8.89
N VAL A 71 -11.56 3.90 9.13
CA VAL A 71 -10.51 3.69 10.14
C VAL A 71 -11.08 3.77 11.56
N PHE A 72 -12.13 4.57 11.77
CA PHE A 72 -12.73 4.79 13.10
C PHE A 72 -13.87 3.83 13.43
N VAL A 73 -14.48 3.23 12.40
CA VAL A 73 -15.70 2.41 12.55
C VAL A 73 -15.39 0.96 12.92
N GLY A 74 -14.16 0.67 13.40
CA GLY A 74 -13.81 -0.62 13.99
C GLY A 74 -13.81 -1.77 12.98
N ASN A 75 -13.24 -1.54 11.79
CA ASN A 75 -13.00 -2.63 10.85
C ASN A 75 -11.72 -3.38 11.23
N ASP A 76 -11.71 -4.70 11.04
CA ASP A 76 -10.52 -5.57 11.20
C ASP A 76 -9.41 -5.29 10.16
N ILE A 77 -9.58 -4.24 9.35
CA ILE A 77 -8.66 -3.82 8.30
C ILE A 77 -7.61 -2.91 8.93
N PRO A 78 -6.31 -3.25 8.87
CA PRO A 78 -5.27 -2.36 9.33
C PRO A 78 -5.15 -1.12 8.43
N ASP A 79 -4.91 0.03 9.04
CA ASP A 79 -4.45 1.22 8.34
C ASP A 79 -2.96 1.08 8.02
N LEU A 80 -2.66 0.76 6.77
CA LEU A 80 -1.31 0.69 6.19
C LEU A 80 -0.91 1.99 5.49
N GLY A 81 -1.78 2.99 5.47
CA GLY A 81 -1.57 4.24 4.75
C GLY A 81 -0.35 5.02 5.24
N GLY A 82 0.36 5.64 4.30
CA GLY A 82 1.49 6.52 4.57
C GLY A 82 2.76 6.11 3.85
N THR A 83 3.89 6.58 4.36
CA THR A 83 5.22 6.31 3.82
C THR A 83 5.98 5.35 4.71
N TRP A 84 6.52 4.33 4.06
CA TRP A 84 7.28 3.24 4.61
C TRP A 84 8.67 3.25 4.01
N MET A 85 9.63 2.75 4.76
CA MET A 85 11.00 2.64 4.30
C MET A 85 11.58 1.34 4.78
N GLY A 86 12.39 0.71 3.95
CA GLY A 86 13.34 -0.25 4.44
C GLY A 86 14.19 -0.89 3.37
N CYS A 87 14.51 -2.16 3.53
CA CYS A 87 15.57 -2.78 2.73
C CYS A 87 15.16 -4.16 2.20
N THR A 88 15.57 -4.45 0.97
CA THR A 88 15.63 -5.80 0.41
C THR A 88 17.04 -6.36 0.54
N LEU A 89 17.16 -7.69 0.68
CA LEU A 89 18.45 -8.37 0.60
C LEU A 89 18.43 -9.40 -0.54
N PRO A 90 18.97 -9.07 -1.72
CA PRO A 90 18.93 -9.98 -2.86
C PRO A 90 19.76 -11.24 -2.66
N ASN A 91 19.24 -12.38 -3.13
CA ASN A 91 19.91 -13.67 -3.12
C ASN A 91 21.27 -13.69 -3.87
N TYR A 92 21.45 -12.82 -4.86
CA TYR A 92 22.69 -12.71 -5.65
C TYR A 92 23.68 -11.66 -5.13
N GLN A 93 23.30 -10.83 -4.16
CA GLN A 93 24.12 -9.74 -3.60
C GLN A 93 23.91 -9.65 -2.08
N ARG A 94 24.28 -10.71 -1.36
CA ARG A 94 23.98 -10.87 0.08
C ARG A 94 24.72 -9.92 1.01
N ASP A 95 25.66 -9.13 0.51
CA ASP A 95 26.41 -8.15 1.29
C ASP A 95 25.84 -6.73 1.14
N TRP A 96 25.01 -6.50 0.11
CA TRP A 96 24.54 -5.17 -0.28
C TRP A 96 23.01 -5.12 -0.27
N PRO A 97 22.40 -4.73 0.86
CA PRO A 97 20.96 -4.49 0.89
C PRO A 97 20.61 -3.34 -0.06
N HIS A 98 19.43 -3.38 -0.68
CA HIS A 98 18.91 -2.27 -1.47
C HIS A 98 17.85 -1.53 -0.67
N LEU A 99 17.87 -0.21 -0.72
CA LEU A 99 16.91 0.62 -0.01
C LEU A 99 15.63 0.74 -0.83
N ALA A 100 14.49 0.62 -0.16
CA ALA A 100 13.16 0.77 -0.70
C ALA A 100 12.39 1.82 0.09
N ILE A 101 11.82 2.82 -0.60
CA ILE A 101 10.86 3.76 -0.04
C ILE A 101 9.50 3.43 -0.65
N VAL A 102 8.55 3.04 0.17
CA VAL A 102 7.23 2.55 -0.24
C VAL A 102 6.16 3.52 0.24
N THR A 103 5.37 4.02 -0.69
CA THR A 103 4.21 4.85 -0.42
C THR A 103 2.95 4.01 -0.62
N ILE A 104 2.13 3.93 0.43
CA ILE A 104 0.86 3.20 0.44
C ILE A 104 -0.27 4.20 0.55
N GLU A 105 -1.07 4.32 -0.51
CA GLU A 105 -2.33 5.05 -0.51
C GLU A 105 -3.46 4.06 -0.28
N GLN A 106 -4.16 4.17 0.85
CA GLN A 106 -5.23 3.27 1.23
C GLN A 106 -6.52 4.05 1.47
N ASN A 107 -7.57 3.68 0.73
CA ASN A 107 -8.96 3.99 1.06
C ASN A 107 -9.63 2.69 1.50
N TRP A 108 -10.87 2.75 1.97
CA TRP A 108 -11.61 1.54 2.34
C TRP A 108 -11.70 0.55 1.18
N SER A 109 -11.97 1.04 -0.03
CA SER A 109 -12.19 0.17 -1.19
C SER A 109 -10.92 -0.24 -1.93
N GLU A 110 -9.80 0.46 -1.79
CA GLU A 110 -8.62 0.29 -2.65
C GLU A 110 -7.30 0.54 -1.91
N ILE A 111 -6.25 -0.20 -2.28
CA ILE A 111 -4.86 0.02 -1.85
C ILE A 111 -4.00 0.18 -3.10
N TYR A 112 -3.31 1.31 -3.18
CA TYR A 112 -2.31 1.60 -4.20
C TYR A 112 -0.93 1.70 -3.56
N ILE A 113 0.06 1.07 -4.19
CA ILE A 113 1.42 1.02 -3.66
C ILE A 113 2.40 1.47 -4.75
N HIS A 114 3.24 2.42 -4.37
CA HIS A 114 4.33 2.92 -5.18
C HIS A 114 5.63 2.73 -4.41
N GLU A 115 6.68 2.25 -5.07
CA GLU A 115 7.98 2.07 -4.44
C GLU A 115 9.10 2.66 -5.29
N ASP A 116 10.02 3.31 -4.60
CA ASP A 116 11.29 3.75 -5.13
C ASP A 116 12.42 2.90 -4.57
N ALA A 117 13.21 2.32 -5.46
CA ALA A 117 14.36 1.50 -5.11
C ALA A 117 15.68 2.23 -5.38
N PHE A 118 16.64 2.07 -4.47
CA PHE A 118 17.97 2.70 -4.51
C PHE A 118 19.07 1.68 -4.21
N PHE A 119 20.16 1.73 -4.98
CA PHE A 119 21.33 0.90 -4.72
C PHE A 119 22.16 1.44 -3.55
N LYS A 120 22.72 0.53 -2.75
CA LYS A 120 23.83 0.85 -1.86
C LYS A 120 25.10 0.79 -2.68
N ASN A 121 25.84 1.89 -2.76
CA ASN A 121 27.17 1.83 -3.35
C ASN A 121 28.12 1.15 -2.35
N SER A 122 29.06 0.35 -2.85
CA SER A 122 29.90 -0.58 -2.05
C SER A 122 30.81 0.08 -0.99
N SER A 123 30.89 1.41 -0.96
CA SER A 123 31.72 2.22 -0.07
C SER A 123 30.84 3.11 0.81
N ALA A 124 31.03 3.01 2.12
CA ALA A 124 30.19 3.58 3.18
C ALA A 124 29.76 5.05 2.99
N GLU A 125 28.44 5.27 3.16
CA GLU A 125 27.64 6.51 3.29
C GLU A 125 27.79 7.67 2.27
N PRO A 126 26.68 8.36 1.91
CA PRO A 126 25.26 8.00 2.05
C PRO A 126 24.71 7.28 0.79
N TRP A 127 23.48 6.75 0.87
CA TRP A 127 22.75 6.21 -0.28
C TRP A 127 22.75 7.22 -1.43
N ASP A 128 23.16 6.77 -2.62
CA ASP A 128 23.25 7.64 -3.80
C ASP A 128 21.85 7.80 -4.40
N LEU A 129 21.17 8.89 -4.00
CA LEU A 129 19.79 9.19 -4.37
C LEU A 129 19.64 9.58 -5.84
N ASP A 130 20.73 10.03 -6.46
CA ASP A 130 20.77 10.32 -7.89
C ASP A 130 20.78 9.02 -8.72
N LYS A 131 21.11 7.88 -8.08
CA LYS A 131 21.08 6.54 -8.68
C LYS A 131 19.82 5.77 -8.29
N ARG A 132 18.66 6.35 -8.58
CA ARG A 132 17.38 5.62 -8.55
C ARG A 132 17.40 4.47 -9.57
N LEU A 133 17.02 3.28 -9.13
CA LEU A 133 17.00 2.07 -9.95
C LEU A 133 15.81 1.99 -10.91
N GLY A 134 14.82 2.83 -10.68
CA GLY A 134 13.48 2.62 -11.19
C GLY A 134 12.46 2.80 -10.10
N TYR A 135 11.24 2.44 -10.42
CA TYR A 135 10.14 2.46 -9.48
C TYR A 135 9.20 1.31 -9.76
N ASN A 136 8.57 0.82 -8.70
CA ASN A 136 7.58 -0.24 -8.79
C ASN A 136 6.18 0.36 -8.62
N LYS A 137 5.25 -0.04 -9.48
CA LYS A 137 3.84 0.29 -9.38
C LYS A 137 3.05 -0.97 -9.10
N SER A 138 2.19 -0.94 -8.08
CA SER A 138 1.28 -2.04 -7.83
C SER A 138 0.31 -2.23 -9.00
N ILE A 139 0.26 -3.45 -9.51
CA ILE A 139 -0.77 -3.93 -10.41
C ILE A 139 -1.98 -4.38 -9.57
N VAL A 140 -1.72 -5.15 -8.50
CA VAL A 140 -2.72 -5.68 -7.57
C VAL A 140 -2.15 -5.66 -6.15
N ALA A 141 -2.97 -5.29 -5.18
CA ALA A 141 -2.67 -5.44 -3.76
C ALA A 141 -3.86 -6.12 -3.07
N THR A 142 -3.58 -7.10 -2.22
CA THR A 142 -4.60 -7.85 -1.47
C THR A 142 -4.17 -8.00 -0.02
N LEU A 143 -5.15 -7.94 0.88
CA LEU A 143 -4.98 -8.25 2.29
C LEU A 143 -5.68 -9.57 2.60
N LYS A 144 -4.96 -10.48 3.25
CA LYS A 144 -5.46 -11.79 3.71
C LYS A 144 -5.29 -11.89 5.22
N ASP A 145 -6.09 -12.77 5.82
CA ASP A 145 -6.05 -13.08 7.26
C ASP A 145 -6.04 -11.82 8.14
N THR A 146 -6.92 -10.88 7.80
CA THR A 146 -6.96 -9.55 8.41
C THR A 146 -7.44 -9.60 9.84
N THR A 147 -6.51 -9.38 10.77
CA THR A 147 -6.78 -8.96 12.13
C THR A 147 -6.14 -7.60 12.36
N ALA A 148 -6.60 -6.85 13.36
CA ALA A 148 -6.01 -5.55 13.71
C ALA A 148 -4.52 -5.65 14.07
N GLU A 149 -4.07 -6.83 14.50
CA GLU A 149 -2.69 -7.06 14.94
C GLU A 149 -1.78 -7.64 13.84
N ARG A 150 -2.37 -8.36 12.90
CA ARG A 150 -1.66 -9.17 11.92
C ARG A 150 -2.44 -9.25 10.62
N SER A 151 -1.79 -8.97 9.49
CA SER A 151 -2.40 -9.11 8.16
C SER A 151 -1.36 -9.46 7.10
N ASP A 152 -1.73 -10.34 6.18
CA ASP A 152 -0.87 -10.71 5.06
C ASP A 152 -1.16 -9.80 3.85
N LEU A 153 -0.20 -8.95 3.51
CA LEU A 153 -0.22 -8.08 2.35
C LEU A 153 0.51 -8.74 1.17
N CYS A 154 -0.26 -9.16 0.17
CA CYS A 154 0.26 -9.68 -1.09
C CYS A 154 0.15 -8.61 -2.19
N ILE A 155 1.27 -8.29 -2.84
CA ILE A 155 1.36 -7.25 -3.86
C ILE A 155 1.93 -7.87 -5.12
N LEU A 156 1.31 -7.61 -6.26
CA LEU A 156 1.90 -7.82 -7.58
C LEU A 156 2.25 -6.45 -8.16
N TYR A 157 3.47 -6.30 -8.67
CA TYR A 157 3.95 -5.01 -9.17
C TYR A 157 4.66 -5.15 -10.52
N GLU A 158 4.71 -4.01 -11.22
CA GLU A 158 5.53 -3.80 -12.40
C GLU A 158 6.65 -2.81 -12.04
N HIS A 159 7.88 -3.23 -12.27
CA HIS A 159 9.06 -2.39 -12.20
C HIS A 159 9.24 -1.65 -13.52
N ILE A 160 9.43 -0.35 -13.43
CA ILE A 160 9.79 0.50 -14.57
C ILE A 160 11.18 1.04 -14.32
N GLY A 161 12.14 0.58 -15.13
CA GLY A 161 13.53 1.00 -15.02
C GLY A 161 13.77 2.39 -15.62
N LEU A 162 14.76 3.11 -15.10
CA LEU A 162 15.08 4.46 -15.57
C LEU A 162 16.17 4.50 -16.65
N GLY A 163 16.69 3.34 -17.07
CA GLY A 163 17.74 3.26 -18.10
C GLY A 163 17.78 1.91 -18.82
N LYS A 164 18.52 1.87 -19.94
CA LYS A 164 18.63 0.66 -20.80
C LYS A 164 19.20 -0.57 -20.09
N GLU A 165 19.93 -0.37 -18.98
CA GLU A 165 20.53 -1.44 -18.17
C GLU A 165 19.61 -1.95 -17.05
N GLN A 166 18.46 -1.31 -16.87
CA GLN A 166 17.43 -1.65 -15.89
C GLN A 166 16.16 -2.02 -16.66
N PRO A 167 16.05 -3.26 -17.17
CA PRO A 167 14.88 -3.66 -17.92
C PRO A 167 13.65 -3.71 -17.00
N ASP A 168 12.50 -3.41 -17.57
CA ASP A 168 11.22 -3.60 -16.90
C ASP A 168 11.04 -5.08 -16.53
N PHE A 169 10.48 -5.32 -15.35
CA PHE A 169 10.22 -6.66 -14.85
C PHE A 169 8.96 -6.67 -13.99
N LYS A 170 8.48 -7.87 -13.69
CA LYS A 170 7.34 -8.06 -12.78
C LYS A 170 7.80 -8.76 -11.53
N GLY A 171 7.20 -8.40 -10.42
CA GLY A 171 7.49 -9.03 -9.14
C GLY A 171 6.29 -9.10 -8.24
N SER A 172 6.52 -9.71 -7.09
CA SER A 172 5.56 -9.80 -6.02
C SER A 172 6.21 -9.57 -4.66
N TYR A 173 5.42 -9.02 -3.75
CA TYR A 173 5.71 -8.95 -2.33
C TYR A 173 4.71 -9.79 -1.57
N ASN A 174 5.22 -10.58 -0.62
CA ASN A 174 4.42 -11.26 0.38
C ASN A 174 4.89 -10.75 1.73
N LEU A 175 4.13 -9.84 2.33
CA LEU A 175 4.49 -9.09 3.53
C LEU A 175 3.51 -9.37 4.65
N LEU A 176 4.04 -9.58 5.83
CA LEU A 176 3.29 -9.67 7.06
C LEU A 176 3.29 -8.30 7.75
N TYR A 177 2.12 -7.73 7.97
CA TYR A 177 1.96 -6.56 8.82
C TYR A 177 1.96 -6.97 10.29
N LEU A 178 2.80 -6.31 11.08
CA LEU A 178 2.92 -6.44 12.53
C LEU A 178 2.60 -5.08 13.16
N SER A 179 1.39 -4.93 13.71
CA SER A 179 0.90 -3.62 14.16
C SER A 179 1.67 -3.07 15.37
N ASN A 180 2.04 -3.95 16.30
CA ASN A 180 2.84 -3.65 17.50
C ASN A 180 4.23 -3.09 17.17
N GLU A 181 4.79 -3.47 16.03
CA GLU A 181 6.13 -3.03 15.58
C GLU A 181 6.06 -1.96 14.48
N ASN A 182 4.85 -1.62 14.00
CA ASN A 182 4.59 -0.76 12.86
C ASN A 182 5.45 -1.11 11.64
N LYS A 183 5.41 -2.40 11.28
CA LYS A 183 6.38 -3.04 10.40
C LYS A 183 5.70 -3.97 9.40
N LEU A 184 6.23 -4.01 8.18
CA LEU A 184 5.92 -5.01 7.17
C LEU A 184 7.14 -5.88 6.94
N VAL A 185 6.98 -7.19 7.01
CA VAL A 185 8.10 -8.14 6.93
C VAL A 185 7.75 -9.32 6.06
N GLY A 186 8.62 -9.67 5.13
CA GLY A 186 8.41 -10.87 4.35
C GLY A 186 9.44 -11.01 3.27
N ASN A 187 9.00 -11.39 2.07
CA ASN A 187 9.87 -11.66 0.94
C ASN A 187 9.37 -10.98 -0.32
N TYR A 188 10.32 -10.73 -1.21
CA TYR A 188 10.04 -10.33 -2.58
C TYR A 188 10.48 -11.42 -3.56
N PHE A 189 9.83 -11.43 -4.72
CA PHE A 189 10.14 -12.31 -5.84
C PHE A 189 10.02 -11.54 -7.14
N THR A 190 10.91 -11.80 -8.09
CA THR A 190 10.86 -11.17 -9.42
C THR A 190 11.04 -12.21 -10.51
N ASN A 191 10.51 -11.93 -11.70
CA ASN A 191 10.80 -12.73 -12.89
C ASN A 191 12.16 -12.38 -13.54
N ARG A 192 12.94 -11.48 -12.92
CA ARG A 192 14.29 -11.13 -13.40
C ARG A 192 15.23 -12.28 -13.12
N SER A 193 15.81 -12.83 -14.19
CA SER A 193 16.83 -13.87 -14.09
C SER A 193 18.16 -13.27 -13.67
N VAL A 194 18.76 -13.83 -12.62
CA VAL A 194 20.08 -13.47 -12.09
C VAL A 194 20.97 -14.72 -12.09
N SER A 195 22.24 -14.51 -12.39
CA SER A 195 23.25 -15.57 -12.32
C SER A 195 23.77 -15.67 -10.89
N ILE A 196 23.65 -16.84 -10.28
CA ILE A 196 24.13 -17.12 -8.93
C ILE A 196 25.20 -18.20 -9.03
N SER A 197 26.40 -17.89 -8.55
CA SER A 197 27.50 -18.84 -8.46
C SER A 197 27.44 -19.57 -7.13
N SER A 198 27.35 -20.90 -7.17
CA SER A 198 27.50 -21.72 -5.96
C SER A 198 28.96 -21.73 -5.48
N PRO A 199 29.22 -22.07 -4.21
CA PRO A 199 30.58 -22.29 -3.70
C PRO A 199 31.36 -23.35 -4.49
N GLU A 200 30.64 -24.26 -5.17
CA GLU A 200 31.18 -25.33 -6.02
C GLU A 200 31.47 -24.86 -7.46
N GLY A 201 31.28 -23.58 -7.77
CA GLY A 201 31.54 -22.99 -9.08
C GLY A 201 30.42 -23.21 -10.11
N VAL A 202 29.26 -23.74 -9.71
CA VAL A 202 28.12 -23.94 -10.61
C VAL A 202 27.32 -22.65 -10.69
N THR A 203 27.26 -22.05 -11.88
CA THR A 203 26.42 -20.89 -12.15
C THR A 203 25.02 -21.35 -12.54
N ARG A 204 24.01 -20.94 -11.77
CA ARG A 204 22.58 -21.18 -12.09
C ARG A 204 21.88 -19.86 -12.35
N LYS A 205 20.90 -19.89 -13.26
CA LYS A 205 19.96 -18.80 -13.47
C LYS A 205 18.77 -19.00 -12.55
N GLU A 206 18.58 -18.07 -11.62
CA GLU A 206 17.45 -18.08 -10.69
C GLU A 206 16.70 -16.75 -10.76
N GLY A 207 15.48 -16.70 -10.24
CA GLY A 207 14.77 -15.43 -10.06
C GLY A 207 15.41 -14.61 -8.94
N SER A 208 15.47 -13.29 -9.09
CA SER A 208 15.85 -12.42 -7.97
C SER A 208 14.76 -12.45 -6.91
N GLN A 209 15.15 -12.81 -5.69
CA GLN A 209 14.30 -12.95 -4.53
C GLN A 209 15.09 -12.70 -3.25
N GLY A 210 14.39 -12.42 -2.15
CA GLY A 210 15.01 -12.25 -0.85
C GLY A 210 14.07 -11.65 0.19
N PRO A 211 14.54 -11.49 1.44
CA PRO A 211 13.76 -10.85 2.47
C PRO A 211 13.58 -9.35 2.17
N LEU A 212 12.43 -8.83 2.60
CA LEU A 212 12.06 -7.42 2.58
C LEU A 212 11.54 -7.03 3.97
N ILE A 213 12.09 -5.96 4.53
CA ILE A 213 11.58 -5.32 5.74
C ILE A 213 11.27 -3.87 5.42
N LEU A 214 10.09 -3.42 5.84
CA LEU A 214 9.69 -2.01 5.80
C LEU A 214 9.21 -1.60 7.19
N ARG A 215 9.56 -0.37 7.59
CA ARG A 215 9.03 0.31 8.78
C ARG A 215 8.31 1.56 8.34
N ARG A 216 7.19 1.87 8.99
CA ARG A 216 6.49 3.12 8.71
C ARG A 216 7.30 4.28 9.28
N ILE A 217 7.60 5.25 8.44
CA ILE A 217 8.31 6.48 8.84
C ILE A 217 7.35 7.66 8.96
N SER A 218 6.19 7.60 8.30
CA SER A 218 5.17 8.65 8.38
C SER A 218 3.78 8.10 8.05
N ASN A 219 2.74 8.61 8.72
CA ASN A 219 1.34 8.37 8.34
C ASN A 219 0.91 9.25 7.16
N LYS A 220 1.75 10.19 6.73
CA LYS A 220 1.51 11.03 5.55
C LYS A 220 2.24 10.44 4.36
N ILE A 221 1.71 10.73 3.17
CA ILE A 221 2.40 10.48 1.91
C ILE A 221 3.48 11.54 1.74
N LEU A 222 4.73 11.12 1.88
CA LEU A 222 5.93 11.94 1.70
C LEU A 222 6.52 11.72 0.31
N THR A 223 7.15 12.75 -0.23
CA THR A 223 8.07 12.60 -1.35
C THR A 223 9.30 11.79 -0.92
N THR A 224 10.01 11.20 -1.89
CA THR A 224 11.25 10.45 -1.65
C THR A 224 12.26 11.23 -0.81
N THR A 225 12.43 12.53 -1.09
CA THR A 225 13.37 13.40 -0.39
C THR A 225 12.96 13.65 1.07
N GLU A 226 11.68 13.89 1.30
CA GLU A 226 11.13 14.08 2.66
C GLU A 226 11.20 12.79 3.48
N ALA A 227 10.86 11.66 2.86
CA ALA A 227 10.95 10.33 3.45
C ALA A 227 12.37 10.03 3.95
N LEU A 228 13.37 10.34 3.13
CA LEU A 228 14.76 10.11 3.50
C LEU A 228 15.22 11.04 4.63
N ALA A 229 14.82 12.31 4.58
CA ALA A 229 15.12 13.25 5.66
C ALA A 229 14.52 12.78 6.99
N GLU A 230 13.31 12.26 6.97
CA GLU A 230 12.62 11.71 8.15
C GLU A 230 13.31 10.45 8.69
N ALA A 231 13.71 9.54 7.80
CA ALA A 231 14.40 8.31 8.17
C ALA A 231 15.82 8.53 8.70
N THR A 232 16.50 9.57 8.20
CA THR A 232 17.82 9.97 8.69
C THR A 232 17.72 10.54 10.11
N LYS A 233 16.71 11.39 10.36
CA LYS A 233 16.45 11.95 11.70
C LYS A 233 16.09 10.89 12.74
N SER A 234 15.33 9.87 12.34
CA SER A 234 14.85 8.81 13.23
C SER A 234 15.81 7.64 13.41
N GLU A 235 17.01 7.69 12.80
CA GLU A 235 17.97 6.57 12.70
C GLU A 235 17.36 5.26 12.16
N ALA A 236 16.18 5.33 11.53
CA ALA A 236 15.42 4.16 11.06
C ALA A 236 16.24 3.33 10.06
N ILE A 237 17.03 3.99 9.22
CA ILE A 237 17.89 3.34 8.21
C ILE A 237 18.86 2.35 8.87
N LYS A 238 19.58 2.76 9.92
CA LYS A 238 20.56 1.92 10.61
C LYS A 238 19.90 0.70 11.25
N LEU A 239 18.75 0.90 11.89
CA LEU A 239 17.99 -0.18 12.52
C LEU A 239 17.52 -1.21 11.49
N ILE A 240 17.01 -0.74 10.34
CA ILE A 240 16.54 -1.62 9.27
C ILE A 240 17.71 -2.40 8.66
N GLU A 241 18.86 -1.75 8.43
CA GLU A 241 20.06 -2.41 7.91
C GLU A 241 20.54 -3.53 8.84
N VAL A 242 20.65 -3.25 10.15
CA VAL A 242 21.02 -4.28 11.13
C VAL A 242 20.03 -5.44 11.12
N GLU A 243 18.75 -5.14 10.99
CA GLU A 243 17.68 -6.14 11.04
C GLU A 243 17.61 -7.01 9.79
N ILE A 244 17.77 -6.44 8.60
CA ILE A 244 17.79 -7.21 7.35
C ILE A 244 19.05 -8.08 7.26
N MET A 245 20.19 -7.61 7.77
CA MET A 245 21.43 -8.40 7.78
C MET A 245 21.38 -9.60 8.73
N LYS A 246 20.60 -9.53 9.82
CA LYS A 246 20.32 -10.68 10.68
C LYS A 246 19.53 -11.79 9.98
N ARG A 247 18.90 -11.51 8.83
CA ARG A 247 18.15 -12.47 8.02
C ARG A 247 18.98 -13.11 6.91
N LYS A 248 20.29 -12.91 6.91
CA LYS A 248 21.22 -13.60 6.02
C LYS A 248 21.25 -15.09 6.41
N ILE A 249 20.52 -15.92 5.68
CA ILE A 249 20.57 -17.39 5.79
C ILE A 249 21.73 -17.92 4.95
#